data_AF-A0A2N5MH22-F1
#
_entry.id   AF-A0A2N5MH22-F1
#
_cell.length_a   1.000
_cell.length_b   1.000
_cell.length_c   1.000
_cell.angle_alpha   90.00
_cell.angle_beta   90.00
_cell.angle_gamma   90.00
#
_symmetry.space_group_name_H-M   'P 1'
#
loop_
_entity.id
_entity.type
_entity.pdbx_description
1 polymer ?
#
loop_
_entity_poly.entity_id
_entity_poly.type
_entity_poly.pdbx_seq_one_letter_code
_entity_poly.pdbx_strand_id
1 'polypeptide(L)' 'MDYLKNGVSFNFKAIKKEDPELWEKYKGYFKDIPIEDEEKVYMNYLSDKVDGRILFNFLTECLPEDMRLPLKDID' A
#
# COMPACT_ATOMS: atom_id res chain seq x y z
N MET A 1 17.99 0.45 -15.51
CA MET A 1 17.06 1.05 -14.53
C MET A 1 16.27 -0.07 -13.90
N ASP A 2 16.19 -0.09 -12.56
CA ASP A 2 15.36 -1.06 -11.85
C ASP A 2 13.89 -0.62 -11.94
N TYR A 3 13.10 -1.32 -12.76
CA TYR A 3 11.68 -0.98 -12.97
C TYR A 3 10.85 -1.09 -11.69
N LEU A 4 11.33 -1.86 -10.69
CA LEU A 4 10.71 -1.98 -9.38
C LEU A 4 10.82 -0.71 -8.56
N LYS A 5 11.81 0.16 -8.86
CA LYS A 5 12.05 1.46 -8.20
C LYS A 5 11.60 2.65 -9.04
N ASN A 6 10.64 2.44 -9.93
CA ASN A 6 10.03 3.48 -10.76
C ASN A 6 8.54 3.64 -10.45
N GLY A 7 7.99 4.83 -10.67
CA GLY A 7 6.56 5.11 -10.54
C GLY A 7 6.16 5.65 -9.16
N VAL A 8 4.93 5.33 -8.73
CA VAL A 8 4.34 5.82 -7.47
C VAL A 8 5.05 5.17 -6.28
N SER A 9 5.40 5.97 -5.28
CA SER A 9 6.05 5.50 -4.05
C SER A 9 5.24 5.89 -2.81
N PHE A 10 5.19 5.01 -1.82
CA PHE A 10 4.47 5.20 -0.57
C PHE A 10 5.43 5.32 0.61
N ASN A 11 5.10 6.18 1.57
CA ASN A 11 5.85 6.32 2.80
C ASN A 11 5.15 5.53 3.93
N PHE A 12 5.58 4.29 4.15
CA PHE A 12 4.98 3.43 5.17
C PHE A 12 5.25 3.93 6.59
N LYS A 13 6.32 4.71 6.81
CA LYS A 13 6.56 5.37 8.12
C LYS A 13 5.48 6.41 8.42
N ALA A 14 5.02 7.14 7.42
CA ALA A 14 3.91 8.09 7.58
C ALA A 14 2.60 7.36 7.87
N ILE A 15 2.28 6.31 7.11
CA ILE A 15 1.05 5.51 7.29
C ILE A 15 1.00 4.89 8.70
N LYS A 16 2.11 4.30 9.19
CA LYS A 16 2.20 3.76 10.55
C LYS A 16 1.95 4.80 11.65
N LYS A 17 2.27 6.08 11.39
CA LYS A 17 2.10 7.18 12.34
C LYS A 17 0.70 7.79 12.29
N GLU A 18 0.15 7.94 11.08
CA GLU A 18 -1.13 8.61 10.84
C GLU A 18 -2.32 7.66 11.04
N ASP A 19 -2.17 6.39 10.67
CA ASP A 19 -3.19 5.36 10.82
C ASP A 19 -2.58 4.03 11.30
N PRO A 20 -2.30 3.92 12.61
CA PRO A 20 -1.70 2.71 13.17
C PRO A 20 -2.64 1.50 13.12
N GLU A 21 -3.96 1.69 13.12
CA GLU A 21 -4.93 0.58 13.02
C GLU A 21 -4.89 -0.04 11.61
N LEU A 22 -4.88 0.78 10.58
CA LEU A 22 -4.69 0.33 9.20
C LEU A 22 -3.35 -0.37 9.02
N TRP A 23 -2.27 0.18 9.60
CA TRP A 23 -0.97 -0.48 9.56
C TRP A 23 -0.99 -1.85 10.22
N GLU A 24 -1.55 -1.99 11.43
CA GLU A 24 -1.61 -3.27 12.14
C GLU A 24 -2.43 -4.32 11.38
N LYS A 25 -3.48 -3.90 10.66
CA LYS A 25 -4.31 -4.76 9.81
C LYS A 25 -3.52 -5.33 8.62
N TYR A 26 -2.65 -4.53 7.99
CA TYR A 26 -1.98 -4.90 6.75
C TYR A 26 -0.50 -5.26 6.87
N LYS A 27 0.19 -4.91 7.96
CA LYS A 27 1.64 -5.17 8.17
C LYS A 27 2.02 -6.62 7.93
N GLY A 28 1.09 -7.54 8.18
CA GLY A 28 1.31 -8.97 8.02
C GLY A 28 1.54 -9.42 6.57
N TYR A 29 1.04 -8.65 5.60
CA TYR A 29 1.22 -8.90 4.17
C TYR A 29 2.50 -8.27 3.62
N PHE A 30 3.17 -7.43 4.41
CA PHE A 30 4.40 -6.75 4.01
C PHE A 30 5.65 -7.28 4.73
N LYS A 31 5.56 -8.40 5.47
CA LYS A 31 6.66 -8.91 6.31
C LYS A 31 7.96 -9.19 5.56
N ASP A 32 7.87 -9.57 4.29
CA ASP A 32 9.03 -9.90 3.45
C ASP A 32 9.57 -8.70 2.66
N ILE A 33 9.02 -7.51 2.93
CA ILE A 33 9.38 -6.25 2.28
C ILE A 33 10.29 -5.49 3.26
N PRO A 34 11.48 -5.03 2.85
CA PRO A 34 12.42 -4.29 3.70
C PRO A 34 11.94 -2.85 3.95
N ILE A 35 10.76 -2.72 4.57
CA ILE A 35 10.06 -1.45 4.81
C ILE A 35 10.78 -0.60 5.84
N GLU A 36 11.37 -1.22 6.87
CA GLU A 36 11.97 -0.47 7.97
C GLU A 36 13.24 0.29 7.52
N ASP A 37 13.91 -0.23 6.51
CA ASP A 37 15.13 0.33 5.94
C ASP A 37 14.87 1.30 4.78
N GLU A 38 13.74 1.19 4.05
CA GLU A 38 13.42 2.10 2.95
C GLU A 38 12.51 3.27 3.38
N GLU A 39 12.93 4.52 3.10
CA GLU A 39 12.10 5.71 3.34
C GLU A 39 10.81 5.72 2.52
N LYS A 40 10.81 5.03 1.37
CA LYS A 40 9.70 4.96 0.43
C LYS A 40 9.70 3.60 -0.25
N VAL A 41 8.53 2.97 -0.34
CA VAL A 41 8.35 1.69 -1.05
C VAL A 41 7.58 1.94 -2.34
N TYR A 42 8.07 1.42 -3.46
CA TYR A 42 7.46 1.65 -4.77
C TYR A 42 6.30 0.71 -5.05
N MET A 43 5.26 1.20 -5.73
CA MET A 43 4.07 0.43 -6.09
C MET A 43 4.40 -0.81 -6.91
N ASN A 44 5.30 -0.68 -7.88
CA ASN A 44 5.71 -1.80 -8.73
C ASN A 44 6.35 -2.92 -7.89
N TYR A 45 7.15 -2.55 -6.90
CA TYR A 45 7.72 -3.49 -5.94
C TYR A 45 6.65 -4.14 -5.07
N LEU A 46 5.69 -3.36 -4.55
CA LEU A 46 4.57 -3.90 -3.77
C LEU A 46 3.72 -4.87 -4.60
N SER A 47 3.42 -4.55 -5.85
CA SER A 47 2.59 -5.41 -6.72
C SER A 47 3.27 -6.72 -7.11
N ASP A 48 4.59 -6.79 -7.05
CA ASP A 48 5.34 -8.04 -7.26
C ASP A 48 5.31 -8.96 -6.03
N LYS A 49 5.19 -8.38 -4.83
CA LYS A 49 5.31 -9.09 -3.54
C LYS A 49 3.99 -9.36 -2.84
N VAL A 50 2.98 -8.54 -3.09
CA VAL A 50 1.70 -8.55 -2.38
C VAL A 50 0.60 -8.95 -3.34
N ASP A 51 -0.31 -9.81 -2.88
CA ASP A 51 -1.51 -10.14 -3.63
C ASP A 51 -2.26 -8.88 -4.06
N GLY A 52 -2.64 -8.80 -5.34
CA GLY A 52 -3.24 -7.61 -5.92
C GLY A 52 -4.54 -7.19 -5.22
N ARG A 53 -5.34 -8.11 -4.67
CA ARG A 53 -6.57 -7.77 -3.93
C ARG A 53 -6.25 -7.17 -2.58
N ILE A 54 -5.23 -7.70 -1.90
CA ILE A 54 -4.76 -7.16 -0.62
C ILE A 54 -4.19 -5.76 -0.82
N LEU A 55 -3.35 -5.59 -1.84
CA LEU A 55 -2.77 -4.29 -2.17
C LEU A 55 -3.85 -3.28 -2.56
N PHE A 56 -4.84 -3.69 -3.36
CA PHE A 56 -5.99 -2.86 -3.71
C PHE A 56 -6.77 -2.42 -2.46
N ASN A 57 -7.15 -3.36 -1.59
CA ASN A 57 -7.90 -3.04 -0.37
C ASN A 57 -7.12 -2.10 0.56
N PHE A 58 -5.81 -2.33 0.72
CA PHE A 58 -4.94 -1.44 1.48
C PHE A 58 -4.98 -0.01 0.93
N LEU A 59 -4.80 0.14 -0.38
CA LEU A 59 -4.83 1.46 -1.03
C LEU A 59 -6.19 2.13 -0.93
N THR A 60 -7.28 1.38 -1.08
CA THR A 60 -8.64 1.91 -0.89
C THR A 60 -8.85 2.37 0.55
N GLU A 61 -8.39 1.62 1.54
CA GLU A 61 -8.53 2.02 2.95
C GLU A 61 -7.64 3.21 3.33
N CYS A 62 -6.51 3.42 2.65
CA CYS A 62 -5.73 4.66 2.76
C CYS A 62 -6.47 5.90 2.25
N LEU A 63 -7.50 5.73 1.42
CA LEU A 63 -8.29 6.86 0.93
C LEU A 63 -9.30 7.31 1.99
N PRO A 64 -9.60 8.63 2.04
CA PRO A 64 -10.74 9.17 2.76
C PRO A 64 -12.03 8.42 2.42
N GLU A 65 -12.93 8.25 3.40
CA GLU A 65 -14.16 7.46 3.23
C GLU A 65 -15.02 7.92 2.05
N ASP A 66 -15.07 9.22 1.79
CA ASP A 66 -15.79 9.85 0.68
C ASP A 66 -15.16 9.58 -0.70
N MET A 67 -13.89 9.16 -0.74
CA MET A 67 -13.17 8.78 -1.96
C MET A 67 -13.12 7.26 -2.18
N ARG A 68 -13.59 6.46 -1.21
CA ARG A 68 -13.71 5.00 -1.35
C ARG A 68 -14.89 4.70 -2.27
N LEU A 69 -14.66 4.72 -3.58
CA LEU A 69 -15.68 4.35 -4.55
C LEU A 69 -16.14 2.90 -4.29
N PRO A 70 -17.45 2.64 -4.18
CA PRO A 70 -17.93 1.27 -4.23
C PRO A 70 -17.53 0.67 -5.58
N LEU A 71 -16.93 -0.52 -5.58
CA LEU A 71 -16.61 -1.30 -6.79
C LEU A 71 -17.83 -1.63 -7.69
N LYS A 72 -19.03 -1.12 -7.37
CA LYS A 72 -20.30 -1.51 -7.99
C LYS A 72 -20.79 -0.62 -9.13
N ASP A 73 -20.14 0.50 -9.43
CA ASP A 73 -20.63 1.46 -10.44
C ASP A 73 -19.67 1.61 -11.63
N ILE A 74 -19.04 0.51 -12.04
CA ILE A 74 -18.36 0.41 -13.34
C ILE A 74 -19.24 -0.51 -14.21
N ASP A 75 -20.22 0.08 -14.90
CA ASP A 75 -20.93 -0.53 -16.03
C ASP A 75 -20.00 -0.70 -17.25
#